data_AF-A0A803KMN8-F1
#
_entry.id   AF-A0A803KMN8-F1
#
_cell.length_a   1.000
_cell.length_b   1.000
_cell.length_c   1.000
_cell.angle_alpha   90.00
_cell.angle_beta   90.00
_cell.angle_gamma   90.00
#
_symmetry.space_group_name_H-M   'P 1'
#
loop_
_entity.id
_entity.type
_entity.pdbx_description
1 polymer ?
#
loop_
_entity_poly.entity_id
_entity_poly.type
_entity_poly.pdbx_seq_one_letter_code
_entity_poly.pdbx_strand_id
1 'polypeptide(L)'
;MSTTPATDRLISSISYFLPFINGLHYGRFLFAQYPPLSHLFQPLLPFFSLYKSIPYASFVSFFALYLGVVRNPSFSSYVRFNAMQALVLDVLLVLPLLLQRIFTPGKGTPYLPIVADAAGRQM
;
A
#
# COMPACT_ATOMS: atom_id res chain seq x y z
N MET A 1 -32.89 -0.24 -11.13
CA MET A 1 -31.52 -0.12 -10.57
C MET A 1 -30.60 0.31 -11.70
N SER A 2 -30.07 1.54 -11.66
CA SER A 2 -29.01 1.94 -12.61
C SER A 2 -27.72 1.22 -12.22
N THR A 3 -27.04 0.64 -13.21
CA THR A 3 -25.75 0.00 -12.99
C THR A 3 -24.68 1.07 -12.73
N THR A 4 -23.79 0.82 -11.77
CA THR A 4 -22.68 1.74 -11.50
C THR A 4 -21.79 1.87 -12.74
N PRO A 5 -21.47 3.09 -13.21
CA PRO A 5 -20.63 3.30 -14.37
C PRO A 5 -19.27 2.59 -14.25
N ALA A 6 -18.71 2.15 -15.39
CA ALA A 6 -17.43 1.44 -15.39
C ALA A 6 -16.28 2.29 -14.80
N THR A 7 -16.30 3.60 -15.08
CA THR A 7 -15.32 4.57 -14.55
C THR A 7 -15.38 4.65 -13.03
N ASP A 8 -16.57 4.73 -12.44
CA ASP A 8 -16.76 4.75 -10.99
C ASP A 8 -16.22 3.49 -10.33
N ARG A 9 -16.47 2.33 -10.93
CA ARG A 9 -15.91 1.05 -10.44
C ARG A 9 -14.39 1.04 -10.52
N LEU A 10 -13.81 1.55 -11.62
CA LEU A 10 -12.37 1.62 -11.80
C LEU A 10 -11.70 2.51 -10.74
N ILE A 11 -12.22 3.72 -10.52
CA ILE A 11 -11.67 4.65 -9.51
C ILE A 11 -11.82 4.08 -8.09
N SER A 12 -12.97 3.46 -7.79
CA SER A 12 -13.18 2.75 -6.53
C SER A 12 -12.13 1.64 -6.34
N SER A 13 -11.89 0.81 -7.35
CA SER A 13 -10.87 -0.25 -7.29
C SER A 13 -9.45 0.30 -7.14
N ILE A 14 -9.11 1.37 -7.86
CA ILE A 14 -7.79 2.03 -7.77
C ILE A 14 -7.54 2.57 -6.36
N SER A 15 -8.59 3.07 -5.68
CA SER A 15 -8.45 3.61 -4.32
C SER A 15 -7.90 2.57 -3.32
N TYR A 16 -8.20 1.28 -3.52
CA TYR A 16 -7.70 0.20 -2.67
C TYR A 16 -6.24 -0.18 -2.93
N PHE A 17 -5.59 0.34 -3.98
CA PHE A 17 -4.15 0.11 -4.18
C PHE A 17 -3.32 0.77 -3.08
N LEU A 18 -3.78 1.88 -2.50
CA LEU A 18 -3.07 2.55 -1.40
C LEU A 18 -2.91 1.62 -0.17
N PRO A 19 -4.00 1.14 0.47
CA PRO A 19 -3.87 0.22 1.60
C PRO A 19 -3.24 -1.11 1.20
N PHE A 20 -3.42 -1.58 -0.04
CA PHE A 20 -2.73 -2.78 -0.53
C PHE A 20 -1.21 -2.63 -0.50
N ILE A 21 -0.67 -1.57 -1.10
CA ILE A 21 0.79 -1.31 -1.13
C ILE A 21 1.35 -1.12 0.27
N ASN A 22 0.65 -0.35 1.12
CA ASN A 22 1.07 -0.13 2.51
C ASN A 22 1.00 -1.44 3.34
N GLY A 23 0.04 -2.31 3.03
CA GLY A 23 -0.14 -3.62 3.64
C GLY A 23 0.92 -4.66 3.26
N LEU A 24 1.59 -4.53 2.12
CA LEU A 24 2.62 -5.48 1.67
C LEU A 24 3.76 -5.67 2.69
N HIS A 25 4.01 -4.69 3.55
CA HIS A 25 4.96 -4.81 4.65
C HIS A 25 4.66 -6.01 5.56
N TYR A 26 3.38 -6.29 5.82
CA TYR A 26 2.94 -7.44 6.62
C TYR A 26 3.12 -8.77 5.88
N GLY A 27 3.12 -8.73 4.55
CA GLY A 27 3.34 -9.90 3.69
C GLY A 27 4.76 -10.47 3.72
N ARG A 28 5.74 -9.79 4.33
CA ARG A 28 7.15 -10.24 4.38
C ARG A 28 7.31 -11.68 4.89
N PHE A 29 6.53 -12.06 5.91
CA PHE A 29 6.59 -13.40 6.49
C PHE A 29 5.96 -14.45 5.58
N LEU A 30 4.96 -14.06 4.79
CA LEU A 30 4.33 -14.92 3.80
C LEU A 30 5.28 -15.17 2.63
N PHE A 31 5.94 -14.12 2.13
CA PHE A 31 6.92 -14.24 1.05
C PHE A 31 8.16 -15.03 1.45
N ALA A 32 8.58 -14.96 2.72
CA ALA A 32 9.67 -15.78 3.23
C ALA A 32 9.30 -17.27 3.32
N GLN A 33 8.05 -17.59 3.68
CA GLN A 33 7.57 -18.98 3.77
C GLN A 33 7.23 -19.59 2.41
N TYR A 34 6.76 -18.78 1.47
CA TYR A 34 6.35 -19.22 0.13
C TYR A 34 7.05 -18.38 -0.95
N PRO A 35 8.36 -18.60 -1.22
CA PRO A 35 9.11 -17.82 -2.20
C PRO A 35 8.49 -17.74 -3.60
N PRO A 36 7.86 -18.81 -4.15
CA PRO A 36 7.22 -18.71 -5.47
C PRO A 36 6.13 -17.63 -5.56
N LEU A 37 5.50 -17.27 -4.44
CA LEU A 37 4.47 -16.22 -4.40
C LEU A 37 5.06 -14.85 -4.80
N SER A 38 6.34 -14.61 -4.51
CA SER A 38 7.01 -13.35 -4.84
C SER A 38 7.11 -13.08 -6.34
N HIS A 39 7.14 -14.12 -7.18
CA HIS A 39 7.19 -13.96 -8.64
C HIS A 39 5.95 -13.28 -9.21
N LEU A 40 4.78 -13.48 -8.60
CA LEU A 40 3.55 -12.80 -8.99
C LEU A 40 3.62 -11.27 -8.78
N PHE A 41 4.44 -10.83 -7.84
CA PHE A 41 4.62 -9.41 -7.51
C PHE A 41 5.82 -8.79 -8.22
N GLN A 42 6.60 -9.57 -8.97
CA GLN A 42 7.79 -9.10 -9.68
C GLN A 42 7.49 -7.92 -10.63
N PRO A 43 6.37 -7.89 -11.38
CA PRO A 43 6.01 -6.73 -12.22
C PRO A 43 5.69 -5.46 -11.42
N LEU A 44 5.32 -5.60 -10.14
CA LEU A 44 4.96 -4.48 -9.26
C LEU A 44 6.17 -3.90 -8.51
N LEU A 45 7.31 -4.59 -8.51
CA LEU A 45 8.54 -4.16 -7.84
C LEU A 45 9.04 -2.76 -8.23
N PRO A 46 9.09 -2.34 -9.52
CA PRO A 46 9.59 -1.00 -9.86
C PRO A 46 8.71 0.10 -9.28
N PHE A 47 7.38 -0.09 -9.30
CA PHE A 47 6.43 0.86 -8.71
C PHE A 47 6.57 0.92 -7.19
N PHE A 48 6.74 -0.24 -6.55
CA PHE A 48 6.97 -0.30 -5.10
C PHE A 48 8.27 0.39 -4.68
N SER A 49 9.35 0.16 -5.43
CA SER A 49 10.65 0.79 -5.18
C SER A 49 10.57 2.31 -5.31
N LEU A 50 9.92 2.81 -6.37
CA LEU A 50 9.67 4.25 -6.55
C LEU A 50 8.79 4.84 -5.44
N TYR A 51 7.74 4.13 -5.03
CA TYR A 51 6.89 4.57 -3.92
C TYR A 51 7.67 4.67 -2.61
N LYS A 52 8.58 3.71 -2.35
CA LYS A 52 9.42 3.72 -1.13
C LYS A 52 10.57 4.70 -1.17
N SER A 53 10.99 5.20 -2.35
CA SER A 53 12.07 6.19 -2.45
C SER A 53 11.63 7.59 -2.00
N ILE A 54 10.32 7.86 -2.02
CA ILE A 54 9.76 9.14 -1.58
C ILE A 54 9.59 9.12 -0.05
N PRO A 55 10.21 10.06 0.69
CA PRO A 55 9.99 10.19 2.13
C PRO A 55 8.52 10.41 2.44
N TYR A 56 8.01 9.68 3.43
CA TYR A 56 6.60 9.79 3.86
C TYR A 56 5.57 9.52 2.74
N ALA A 57 5.92 8.76 1.69
CA ALA A 57 5.03 8.48 0.56
C ALA A 57 3.62 8.04 0.99
N SER A 58 3.52 7.11 1.96
CA SER A 58 2.23 6.66 2.50
C SER A 58 1.39 7.79 3.08
N PHE A 59 2.01 8.71 3.82
CA PHE A 59 1.34 9.86 4.39
C PHE A 59 0.87 10.83 3.29
N VAL A 60 1.74 11.13 2.32
CA VAL A 60 1.38 12.01 1.19
C VAL A 60 0.26 11.40 0.35
N SER A 61 0.33 10.10 0.05
CA SER A 61 -0.68 9.39 -0.73
C SER A 61 -2.02 9.27 0.00
N PHE A 62 -2.02 9.14 1.33
CA PHE A 62 -3.23 9.23 2.14
C PHE A 62 -3.96 10.58 1.92
N PHE A 63 -3.24 11.69 2.05
CA PHE A 63 -3.83 13.01 1.83
C PHE A 63 -4.20 13.26 0.37
N ALA A 64 -3.41 12.76 -0.58
CA ALA A 64 -3.74 12.84 -2.01
C ALA A 64 -5.06 12.14 -2.32
N LEU A 65 -5.27 10.92 -1.79
CA LEU A 65 -6.52 10.19 -1.97
C LEU A 65 -7.70 10.86 -1.23
N TYR A 66 -7.47 11.35 -0.01
CA TYR A 66 -8.51 12.03 0.77
C TYR A 66 -8.96 13.36 0.12
N LEU A 67 -8.02 14.25 -0.19
CA LEU A 67 -8.34 15.56 -0.76
C LEU A 67 -8.76 15.42 -2.23
N GLY A 68 -8.09 14.57 -2.99
CA GLY A 68 -8.33 14.41 -4.43
C GLY A 68 -9.62 13.66 -4.76
N VAL A 69 -9.98 12.63 -3.98
CA VAL A 69 -11.14 11.76 -4.28
C VAL A 69 -12.25 11.94 -3.26
N VAL A 70 -11.99 11.69 -1.97
CA VAL A 70 -13.04 11.69 -0.94
C VAL A 70 -13.74 13.03 -0.81
N ARG A 71 -12.95 14.11 -0.72
CA ARG A 71 -13.47 15.47 -0.52
C ARG A 71 -13.96 16.13 -1.79
N ASN A 72 -13.71 15.52 -2.95
CA ASN A 72 -14.07 16.08 -4.23
C ASN A 72 -15.54 15.73 -4.58
N PRO A 73 -16.47 16.71 -4.59
CA PRO A 73 -17.88 16.46 -4.84
C PRO A 73 -18.19 16.12 -6.31
N SER A 74 -17.24 16.30 -7.23
CA SER A 74 -17.39 15.87 -8.62
C SER A 74 -17.43 14.36 -8.78
N PHE A 75 -16.90 13.60 -7.80
CA PHE A 75 -17.04 12.15 -7.77
C PHE A 75 -18.36 11.71 -7.13
N SER A 76 -18.89 10.57 -7.61
CA SER A 76 -20.12 10.01 -7.07
C SER A 76 -19.97 9.58 -5.61
N SER A 77 -21.10 9.47 -4.89
CA SER A 77 -21.10 8.95 -3.52
C SER A 77 -20.55 7.53 -3.44
N TYR A 78 -20.71 6.71 -4.48
CA TYR A 78 -20.15 5.36 -4.56
C TYR A 78 -18.61 5.37 -4.53
N VAL A 79 -17.99 6.22 -5.37
CA VAL A 79 -16.53 6.38 -5.41
C VAL A 79 -15.99 6.88 -4.08
N ARG A 80 -16.61 7.94 -3.55
CA ARG A 80 -16.18 8.56 -2.27
C ARG A 80 -16.32 7.60 -1.10
N PHE A 81 -17.37 6.77 -1.07
CA PHE A 81 -17.54 5.74 -0.06
C PHE A 81 -16.42 4.69 -0.12
N ASN A 82 -16.12 4.14 -1.31
CA ASN A 82 -15.05 3.16 -1.47
C ASN A 82 -13.67 3.75 -1.14
N ALA A 83 -13.41 4.98 -1.56
CA ALA A 83 -12.17 5.68 -1.22
C ALA A 83 -12.04 5.89 0.31
N MET A 84 -13.14 6.23 1.00
CA MET A 84 -13.13 6.30 2.47
C MET A 84 -12.86 4.94 3.12
N GLN A 85 -13.44 3.86 2.61
CA GLN A 85 -13.14 2.51 3.11
C GLN A 85 -11.65 2.16 2.91
N ALA A 86 -11.08 2.51 1.76
CA ALA A 86 -9.65 2.31 1.50
C ALA A 86 -8.77 3.09 2.49
N LEU A 87 -9.11 4.34 2.81
CA LEU A 87 -8.39 5.14 3.82
C LEU A 87 -8.54 4.56 5.23
N VAL A 88 -9.73 4.05 5.58
CA VAL A 88 -9.93 3.38 6.88
C VAL A 88 -9.04 2.14 6.98
N LEU A 89 -8.97 1.33 5.92
CA LEU A 89 -8.05 0.18 5.88
C LEU A 89 -6.59 0.63 6.00
N ASP A 90 -6.21 1.73 5.36
CA ASP A 90 -4.84 2.26 5.45
C ASP A 90 -4.48 2.68 6.88
N VAL A 91 -5.40 3.36 7.57
CA VAL A 91 -5.23 3.71 9.00
C VAL A 91 -5.13 2.45 9.85
N LEU A 92 -5.99 1.46 9.64
CA LEU A 92 -5.96 0.19 10.37
C LEU A 92 -4.63 -0.55 10.18
N LEU A 93 -3.99 -0.42 9.01
CA LEU A 93 -2.66 -0.98 8.75
C LEU A 93 -1.54 -0.21 9.43
N VAL A 94 -1.71 1.08 9.71
CA VAL A 94 -0.69 1.89 10.40
C VAL A 94 -0.70 1.62 11.92
N LEU A 95 -1.85 1.34 12.53
CA LEU A 95 -1.97 1.18 13.98
C LEU A 95 -1.05 0.09 14.57
N PRO A 96 -0.98 -1.16 14.06
CA PRO A 96 -0.09 -2.18 14.58
C PRO A 96 1.38 -1.79 14.44
N LEU A 97 1.72 -1.05 13.38
CA LEU A 97 3.10 -0.61 13.13
C LEU A 97 3.54 0.47 14.13
N LEU A 98 2.64 1.40 14.45
CA LEU A 98 2.88 2.39 15.51
C LEU A 98 3.00 1.71 16.87
N LEU A 99 2.12 0.75 17.16
CA LEU A 99 2.16 -0.03 18.39
C LEU A 99 3.51 -0.77 18.53
N GLN A 100 3.96 -1.45 17.47
CA GLN A 100 5.26 -2.12 17.44
C GLN A 100 6.42 -1.16 17.71
N ARG A 101 6.39 0.05 17.13
CA ARG A 101 7.44 1.06 17.35
C ARG A 101 7.47 1.58 18.78
N ILE A 102 6.31 1.74 19.42
CA ILE A 102 6.21 2.17 20.82
C ILE A 102 6.81 1.10 21.75
N PHE A 103 6.51 -0.18 21.52
CA PHE A 103 7.00 -1.28 22.37
C PHE A 103 8.41 -1.76 22.04
N THR A 104 8.91 -1.50 20.84
CA THR A 104 10.26 -1.91 20.41
C THR A 104 11.07 -0.72 19.87
N PRO A 105 11.36 0.30 20.71
CA PRO A 105 12.17 1.42 20.28
C PRO A 105 13.59 0.93 19.93
N GLY A 106 14.07 1.21 18.71
CA GLY A 106 15.46 1.02 18.32
C GLY A 106 15.79 -0.14 17.37
N LYS A 107 14.85 -1.04 17.03
CA LYS A 107 15.06 -2.00 15.92
C LYS A 107 14.53 -1.41 14.62
N GLY A 108 15.38 -0.67 13.93
CA GLY A 108 15.13 -0.20 12.57
C GLY A 108 14.61 -1.34 11.70
N THR A 109 13.59 -1.04 10.90
CA THR A 109 12.99 -1.94 9.90
C THR A 109 14.05 -2.82 9.25
N PRO A 110 13.93 -4.17 9.29
CA PRO A 110 14.79 -5.02 8.50
C PRO A 110 14.52 -4.67 7.04
N TYR A 111 15.46 -3.98 6.42
CA TYR A 111 15.46 -3.79 4.98
C TYR A 111 15.36 -5.18 4.35
N LEU A 112 14.43 -5.33 3.42
CA LEU A 112 14.12 -6.60 2.75
C LEU A 112 15.42 -7.29 2.30
N PRO A 113 15.68 -8.55 2.72
CA PRO A 113 16.83 -9.32 2.23
C PRO A 113 16.79 -9.59 0.71
N ILE A 114 15.67 -9.27 0.05
CA ILE A 114 15.47 -9.44 -1.39
C ILE A 114 16.46 -8.61 -2.24
N VAL A 115 16.94 -7.47 -1.73
CA VAL A 115 17.95 -6.66 -2.45
C VAL A 115 19.38 -7.13 -2.14
N ALA A 116 19.62 -7.66 -0.93
CA ALA A 116 20.94 -8.12 -0.52
C ALA A 116 21.38 -9.39 -1.27
N ASP A 117 20.44 -10.32 -1.53
CA ASP A 117 20.74 -11.58 -2.21
C ASP A 117 21.04 -11.39 -3.72
N ALA A 118 20.50 -10.34 -4.34
CA ALA A 118 20.80 -10.01 -5.74
C ALA A 118 22.21 -9.41 -5.94
N ALA A 119 22.77 -8.75 -4.92
CA ALA A 119 24.10 -8.15 -4.97
C ALA A 119 25.23 -9.10 -4.53
N GLY A 120 24.92 -10.10 -3.68
CA GLY A 120 25.90 -11.04 -3.12
C GLY A 120 26.29 -12.21 -4.04
N ARG A 121 25.66 -12.35 -5.21
CA ARG A 121 25.92 -13.44 -6.17
C ARG A 121 26.88 -13.08 -7.32
N GLN A 122 27.47 -11.89 -7.27
CA GLN A 122 28.38 -11.34 -8.29
C GLN A 122 29.81 -11.10 -7.75
N MET A 123 30.14 -11.64 -6.57
CA MET A 123 31.52 -11.72 -6.04
C MET A 123 31.85 -13.18 -5.74
#